data_AF-A0A4Y2RSF3-F1
#
_entry.id   AF-A0A4Y2RSF3-F1
#
_cell.length_a   1.000
_cell.length_b   1.000
_cell.length_c   1.000
_cell.angle_alpha   90.00
_cell.angle_beta   90.00
_cell.angle_gamma   90.00
#
_symmetry.space_group_name_H-M   'P 1'
#
loop_
_entity.id
_entity.type
_entity.pdbx_description
1 polymer ?
#
loop_
_entity_poly.entity_id
_entity_poly.type
_entity_poly.pdbx_seq_one_letter_code
_entity_poly.pdbx_strand_id
1 'polypeptide(L)'
;IFEKLKEETPELLGKICVISGDASLPNLGMNEDDTHLLLEEVSIVFHCAAAVNFRKPLEFLLINNVLGLSSVIELCRKMRKFEVLVYTSTAYSNCNLLNFSLKEEVYRLPFHARQFLDALKNQDKEKLQVLIGQCKPDWPNSYNFSKCLAENVITDTALDLQVAIIRPSIIVSTWKHPIPASRS
;
A
#
# COMPACT_ATOMS: atom_id res chain seq x y z
N ILE A 1 -22.80 9.33 -6.35
CA ILE A 1 -22.14 9.77 -5.08
C ILE A 1 -21.45 11.10 -5.31
N PHE A 2 -20.49 11.20 -6.23
CA PHE A 2 -19.78 12.46 -6.50
C PHE A 2 -20.65 13.59 -7.05
N GLU A 3 -21.60 13.31 -7.95
CA GLU A 3 -22.57 14.32 -8.43
C GLU A 3 -23.43 14.87 -7.29
N LYS A 4 -24.00 13.98 -6.46
CA LYS A 4 -24.74 14.35 -5.25
C LYS A 4 -23.91 15.20 -4.28
N LEU A 5 -22.62 14.89 -4.10
CA LEU A 5 -21.69 15.68 -3.28
C LEU A 5 -21.48 17.10 -3.84
N LYS A 6 -21.36 17.22 -5.17
CA LYS A 6 -21.23 18.51 -5.88
C LYS A 6 -22.51 19.34 -5.79
N GLU A 7 -23.68 18.69 -5.81
CA GLU A 7 -24.99 19.36 -5.77
C GLU A 7 -25.40 19.74 -4.34
N GLU A 8 -25.19 18.87 -3.36
CA GLU A 8 -25.70 19.06 -1.99
C GLU A 8 -24.71 19.78 -1.07
N THR A 9 -23.40 19.64 -1.29
CA THR A 9 -22.34 20.16 -0.39
C THR A 9 -21.05 20.54 -1.15
N PRO A 10 -21.11 21.50 -2.10
CA PRO A 10 -19.96 21.87 -2.94
C PRO A 10 -18.77 22.42 -2.14
N GLU A 11 -19.00 23.01 -0.96
CA GLU A 11 -17.97 23.55 -0.07
C GLU A 11 -16.99 22.49 0.45
N LEU A 12 -17.40 21.21 0.49
CA LEU A 12 -16.52 20.11 0.88
C LEU A 12 -15.39 19.89 -0.13
N LEU A 13 -15.55 20.31 -1.38
CA LEU A 13 -14.47 20.26 -2.37
C LEU A 13 -13.31 21.18 -2.00
N GLY A 14 -13.56 22.26 -1.26
CA GLY A 14 -12.52 23.15 -0.74
C GLY A 14 -11.59 22.50 0.29
N LYS A 15 -11.96 21.33 0.82
CA LYS A 15 -11.10 20.53 1.72
C LYS A 15 -10.18 19.57 0.95
N ILE A 16 -10.32 19.49 -0.37
CA ILE A 16 -9.55 18.57 -1.21
C ILE A 16 -8.39 19.34 -1.85
N CYS A 17 -7.17 18.92 -1.52
CA CYS A 17 -5.97 19.33 -2.23
C CYS A 17 -5.49 18.14 -3.08
N VAL A 18 -5.30 18.37 -4.39
CA VAL A 18 -4.81 17.33 -5.31
C VAL A 18 -3.33 17.59 -5.56
N ILE A 19 -2.51 16.60 -5.26
CA ILE A 19 -1.07 16.61 -5.51
C ILE A 19 -0.78 15.61 -6.64
N SER A 20 0.00 16.05 -7.62
CA SER A 20 0.43 15.18 -8.71
C SER A 20 1.60 14.31 -8.25
N GLY A 21 1.56 13.01 -8.55
CA GLY A 21 2.62 12.08 -8.21
C GLY A 21 2.49 10.72 -8.90
N ASP A 22 3.58 9.98 -8.88
CA ASP A 22 3.72 8.60 -9.35
C ASP A 22 4.53 7.79 -8.33
N ALA A 23 3.90 6.79 -7.72
CA ALA A 23 4.52 5.95 -6.70
C ALA A 23 5.69 5.10 -7.21
N SER A 24 5.84 4.94 -8.52
CA SER A 24 6.98 4.24 -9.14
C SER A 24 8.24 5.12 -9.24
N LEU A 25 8.12 6.43 -9.03
CA LEU A 25 9.22 7.39 -9.12
C LEU A 25 9.81 7.76 -7.75
N PRO A 26 11.07 8.24 -7.72
CA PRO A 26 11.65 8.84 -6.52
C PRO A 26 10.76 9.96 -5.96
N ASN A 27 10.71 10.11 -4.63
CA ASN A 27 9.86 11.08 -3.94
C ASN A 27 8.38 11.05 -4.39
N LEU A 28 7.90 9.88 -4.82
CA LEU A 28 6.55 9.69 -5.36
C LEU A 28 6.26 10.60 -6.57
N GLY A 29 7.28 11.04 -7.31
CA GLY A 29 7.12 11.94 -8.46
C GLY A 29 6.57 13.32 -8.14
N MET A 30 6.56 13.72 -6.86
CA MET A 30 6.06 15.02 -6.41
C MET A 30 7.13 16.10 -6.58
N ASN A 31 6.69 17.35 -6.76
CA ASN A 31 7.59 18.50 -6.71
C ASN A 31 7.97 18.84 -5.25
N GLU A 32 8.93 19.76 -5.10
CA GLU A 32 9.46 20.13 -3.77
C GLU A 32 8.42 20.85 -2.90
N ASP A 33 7.60 21.73 -3.49
CA ASP A 33 6.57 22.50 -2.77
C ASP A 33 5.49 21.59 -2.17
N ASP A 34 4.96 20.67 -2.97
CA ASP A 34 3.98 19.67 -2.54
C ASP A 34 4.58 18.72 -1.51
N THR A 35 5.84 18.33 -1.69
CA THR A 35 6.55 17.51 -0.70
C THR A 35 6.64 18.26 0.64
N HIS A 36 7.05 19.53 0.63
CA HIS A 36 7.16 20.34 1.84
C HIS A 36 5.79 20.51 2.54
N LEU A 37 4.72 20.76 1.77
CA LEU A 37 3.37 20.84 2.30
C LEU A 37 2.98 19.56 3.05
N LEU A 38 3.25 18.40 2.46
CA LEU A 38 2.95 17.10 3.09
C LEU A 38 3.75 16.88 4.38
N LEU A 39 5.03 17.25 4.38
CA LEU A 39 5.90 17.10 5.56
C LEU A 39 5.44 17.96 6.74
N GLU A 40 4.91 19.16 6.48
CA GLU A 40 4.48 20.09 7.54
C GLU A 40 3.05 19.87 8.03
N GLU A 41 2.15 19.43 7.15
CA GLU A 41 0.70 19.47 7.44
C GLU A 41 0.03 18.11 7.62
N VAL A 42 0.60 17.02 7.11
CA VAL A 42 -0.06 15.70 7.18
C VAL A 42 0.24 14.98 8.50
N SER A 43 -0.82 14.50 9.14
CA SER A 43 -0.74 13.67 10.35
C SER A 43 -1.12 12.20 10.10
N ILE A 44 -2.12 11.94 9.26
CA ILE A 44 -2.63 10.59 9.00
C ILE A 44 -2.46 10.27 7.51
N VAL A 45 -1.84 9.13 7.21
CA VAL A 45 -1.61 8.68 5.83
C VAL A 45 -2.42 7.43 5.55
N PHE A 46 -3.34 7.50 4.58
CA PHE A 46 -4.05 6.33 4.07
C PHE A 46 -3.41 5.87 2.76
N HIS A 47 -2.64 4.78 2.81
CA HIS A 47 -2.04 4.20 1.61
C HIS A 47 -2.94 3.10 1.04
N CYS A 48 -3.83 3.53 0.14
CA CYS A 48 -4.76 2.66 -0.60
C CYS A 48 -4.29 2.37 -2.03
N ALA A 49 -3.26 3.06 -2.51
CA ALA A 49 -2.77 2.93 -3.87
C ALA A 49 -2.12 1.56 -4.09
N ALA A 50 -2.61 0.83 -5.10
CA ALA A 50 -1.98 -0.39 -5.58
C ALA A 50 -2.35 -0.63 -7.04
N ALA A 51 -1.40 -1.13 -7.82
CA ALA A 51 -1.68 -1.74 -9.10
C ALA A 51 -2.44 -3.06 -8.85
N VAL A 52 -3.76 -3.01 -8.98
CA VAL A 52 -4.63 -4.19 -8.92
C VAL A 52 -4.80 -4.75 -10.34
N ASN A 53 -3.78 -5.43 -10.84
CA ASN A 53 -3.83 -6.01 -12.17
C ASN A 53 -3.19 -7.40 -12.22
N PHE A 54 -4.04 -8.41 -12.32
CA PHE A 54 -3.65 -9.82 -12.32
C PHE A 54 -2.92 -10.28 -13.60
N ARG A 55 -2.85 -9.43 -14.63
CA ARG A 55 -2.18 -9.73 -15.91
C ARG A 55 -0.83 -9.04 -16.06
N LYS A 56 -0.46 -8.14 -15.15
CA LYS A 56 0.83 -7.46 -15.21
C LYS A 56 1.96 -8.38 -14.71
N PRO A 57 3.18 -8.24 -15.25
CA PRO A 57 4.34 -8.96 -14.74
C PRO A 57 4.54 -8.71 -13.25
N LEU A 58 5.02 -9.71 -12.52
CA LEU A 58 5.25 -9.59 -11.07
C LEU A 58 6.18 -8.42 -10.74
N GLU A 59 7.28 -8.25 -11.49
CA GLU A 59 8.22 -7.14 -11.31
C GLU A 59 7.52 -5.77 -11.35
N PHE A 60 6.58 -5.56 -12.28
CA PHE A 60 5.78 -4.33 -12.34
C PHE A 60 4.95 -4.12 -11.08
N LEU A 61 4.32 -5.18 -10.56
CA LEU A 61 3.53 -5.12 -9.32
C LEU A 61 4.42 -4.87 -8.11
N LEU A 62 5.62 -5.43 -8.07
CA LEU A 62 6.57 -5.21 -6.98
C LEU A 62 7.09 -3.77 -6.97
N ILE A 63 7.40 -3.19 -8.13
CA ILE A 63 7.79 -1.78 -8.22
C ILE A 63 6.66 -0.88 -7.71
N ASN A 64 5.44 -1.07 -8.19
CA ASN A 64 4.33 -0.18 -7.85
C ASN A 64 3.83 -0.37 -6.41
N ASN A 65 3.68 -1.62 -5.95
CA ASN A 65 3.02 -1.91 -4.69
C ASN A 65 3.98 -2.03 -3.50
N VAL A 66 5.25 -2.38 -3.75
CA VAL A 66 6.25 -2.64 -2.69
C VAL A 66 7.29 -1.54 -2.64
N LEU A 67 7.90 -1.18 -3.77
CA LEU A 67 8.86 -0.07 -3.79
C LEU A 67 8.14 1.28 -3.56
N GLY A 68 6.97 1.47 -4.17
CA GLY A 68 6.13 2.65 -3.91
C GLY A 68 5.73 2.79 -2.43
N LEU A 69 5.34 1.69 -1.77
CA LEU A 69 5.09 1.67 -0.33
C LEU A 69 6.35 2.03 0.47
N SER A 70 7.53 1.53 0.09
CA SER A 70 8.78 1.92 0.76
C SER A 70 9.00 3.43 0.69
N SER A 71 8.72 4.07 -0.44
CA SER A 71 8.82 5.54 -0.58
C SER A 71 7.81 6.27 0.31
N VAL A 72 6.57 5.74 0.44
CA VAL A 72 5.56 6.30 1.36
C VAL A 72 6.01 6.18 2.82
N ILE A 73 6.58 5.04 3.22
CA ILE A 73 7.13 4.84 4.57
C ILE A 73 8.24 5.86 4.85
N GLU A 74 9.17 6.08 3.92
CA GLU A 74 10.22 7.09 4.08
C GLU A 74 9.67 8.52 4.14
N LEU A 75 8.58 8.82 3.42
CA LEU A 75 7.91 10.11 3.51
C LEU A 75 7.27 10.30 4.90
N CYS A 76 6.57 9.28 5.41
CA CYS A 76 5.93 9.31 6.73
C CYS A 76 6.94 9.62 7.84
N ARG A 77 8.16 9.06 7.77
CA ARG A 77 9.22 9.35 8.76
C ARG A 77 9.61 10.81 8.86
N LYS A 78 9.48 11.54 7.75
CA LYS A 78 9.92 12.94 7.66
C LYS A 78 8.80 13.91 8.04
N MET A 79 7.56 13.44 8.17
CA MET A 79 6.40 14.27 8.48
C MET A 79 6.42 14.71 9.95
N ARG A 80 6.29 16.02 10.18
CA ARG A 80 6.41 16.62 11.51
C ARG A 80 5.24 16.29 12.45
N LYS A 81 4.06 16.07 11.88
CA LYS A 81 2.81 15.82 12.61
C LYS A 81 2.34 14.37 12.51
N PHE A 82 3.18 13.45 12.03
CA PHE A 82 2.80 12.07 11.75
C PHE A 82 2.26 11.35 13.00
N GLU A 83 1.11 10.71 12.83
CA GLU A 83 0.45 9.91 13.85
C GLU A 83 0.30 8.45 13.43
N VAL A 84 -0.13 8.18 12.19
CA VAL A 84 -0.34 6.79 11.74
C VAL A 84 -0.33 6.64 10.21
N LEU A 85 0.25 5.54 9.75
CA LEU A 85 0.11 5.02 8.41
C LEU A 85 -0.94 3.90 8.40
N VAL A 86 -2.04 4.10 7.68
CA VAL A 86 -3.06 3.08 7.44
C VAL A 86 -2.81 2.46 6.07
N TYR A 87 -2.29 1.23 6.06
CA TYR A 87 -2.02 0.47 4.85
C TYR A 87 -3.20 -0.43 4.47
N THR A 88 -3.68 -0.30 3.23
CA THR A 88 -4.71 -1.21 2.70
C THR A 88 -4.05 -2.39 1.98
N SER A 89 -4.08 -3.54 2.63
CA SER A 89 -3.70 -4.84 2.06
C SER A 89 -4.92 -5.55 1.44
N THR A 90 -5.05 -6.87 1.60
CA THR A 90 -6.20 -7.66 1.16
C THR A 90 -6.32 -8.93 2.02
N ALA A 91 -7.55 -9.40 2.22
CA ALA A 91 -7.84 -10.67 2.89
C ALA A 91 -7.18 -11.88 2.21
N TYR A 92 -6.79 -11.73 0.94
CA TYR A 92 -6.15 -12.77 0.13
C TYR A 92 -4.61 -12.73 0.18
N SER A 93 -3.98 -11.86 0.99
CA SER A 93 -2.51 -11.74 1.01
C SER A 93 -1.82 -13.04 1.43
N ASN A 94 -2.47 -13.86 2.28
CA ASN A 94 -1.92 -15.11 2.78
C ASN A 94 -2.68 -16.36 2.29
N CYS A 95 -3.36 -16.26 1.13
CA CYS A 95 -4.16 -17.37 0.57
C CYS A 95 -3.34 -18.57 0.08
N ASN A 96 -2.01 -18.48 0.09
CA ASN A 96 -1.11 -19.63 -0.10
C ASN A 96 -1.11 -20.59 1.11
N LEU A 97 -1.55 -20.12 2.29
CA LEU A 97 -1.62 -20.92 3.50
C LEU A 97 -2.97 -21.65 3.58
N LEU A 98 -3.07 -22.81 2.94
CA LEU A 98 -4.34 -23.54 2.77
C LEU A 98 -4.80 -24.36 3.99
N ASN A 99 -3.91 -24.63 4.95
CA ASN A 99 -4.13 -25.65 5.99
C ASN A 99 -4.43 -25.09 7.39
N PHE A 100 -4.59 -23.78 7.55
CA PHE A 100 -4.74 -23.15 8.87
C PHE A 100 -5.76 -22.03 8.89
N SER A 101 -6.41 -21.85 10.04
CA SER A 101 -7.18 -20.64 10.32
C SER A 101 -6.21 -19.46 10.45
N LEU A 102 -6.34 -18.50 9.54
CA LEU A 102 -5.53 -17.29 9.55
C LEU A 102 -5.92 -16.38 10.71
N LYS A 103 -4.91 -15.86 11.41
CA LYS A 103 -5.03 -14.87 12.49
C LYS A 103 -4.70 -13.47 11.97
N GLU A 104 -5.04 -12.46 12.76
CA GLU A 104 -4.67 -11.07 12.49
C GLU A 104 -3.20 -10.79 12.84
N GLU A 105 -2.30 -11.47 12.16
CA GLU A 105 -0.85 -11.31 12.29
C GLU A 105 -0.20 -11.19 10.90
N VAL A 106 1.00 -10.62 10.83
CA VAL A 106 1.78 -10.60 9.58
C VAL A 106 2.52 -11.93 9.44
N TYR A 107 2.20 -12.68 8.40
CA TYR A 107 2.86 -13.95 8.09
C TYR A 107 4.20 -13.67 7.41
N ARG A 108 5.28 -14.17 8.03
CA ARG A 108 6.65 -13.85 7.65
C ARG A 108 7.11 -14.69 6.46
N LEU A 109 7.72 -14.03 5.49
CA LEU A 109 8.43 -14.69 4.39
C LEU A 109 9.75 -15.32 4.92
N PRO A 110 10.33 -16.33 4.22
CA PRO A 110 11.55 -17.01 4.69
C PRO A 110 12.83 -16.16 4.62
N PHE A 111 12.72 -14.86 4.35
CA PHE A 111 13.80 -13.89 4.24
C PHE A 111 13.29 -12.50 4.64
N HIS A 112 14.22 -11.57 4.88
CA HIS A 112 13.89 -10.16 5.11
C HIS A 112 13.45 -9.49 3.80
N ALA A 113 12.31 -8.80 3.83
CA ALA A 113 11.74 -8.07 2.70
C ALA A 113 12.64 -6.92 2.23
N ARG A 114 13.57 -6.44 3.07
CA ARG A 114 14.62 -5.50 2.66
C ARG A 114 15.45 -6.04 1.49
N GLN A 115 15.68 -7.35 1.40
CA GLN A 115 16.41 -7.95 0.28
C GLN A 115 15.68 -7.76 -1.06
N PHE A 116 14.34 -7.77 -1.05
CA PHE A 116 13.53 -7.44 -2.23
C PHE A 116 13.64 -5.96 -2.58
N LEU A 117 13.58 -5.07 -1.58
CA LEU A 117 13.73 -3.64 -1.81
C LEU A 117 15.09 -3.32 -2.44
N ASP A 118 16.17 -3.92 -1.94
CA ASP A 118 17.52 -3.71 -2.46
C ASP A 118 17.64 -4.23 -3.90
N ALA A 119 17.11 -5.42 -4.19
CA ALA A 119 17.11 -5.98 -5.55
C ALA A 119 16.29 -5.10 -6.52
N LEU A 120 15.13 -4.61 -6.11
CA LEU A 120 14.28 -3.72 -6.91
C LEU A 120 14.95 -2.37 -7.18
N LYS A 121 15.54 -1.75 -6.13
CA LYS A 121 16.24 -0.45 -6.25
C LYS A 121 17.46 -0.55 -7.17
N ASN A 122 18.22 -1.64 -7.06
CA ASN A 122 19.41 -1.86 -7.87
C ASN A 122 19.12 -2.47 -9.25
N GLN A 123 17.84 -2.72 -9.57
CA GLN A 123 17.40 -3.40 -10.80
C GLN A 123 18.09 -4.77 -11.00
N ASP A 124 18.40 -5.46 -9.90
CA ASP A 124 19.07 -6.75 -9.88
C ASP A 124 18.04 -7.87 -10.14
N LYS A 125 17.82 -8.14 -11.43
CA LYS A 125 16.85 -9.13 -11.88
C LYS A 125 17.21 -10.55 -11.46
N GLU A 126 18.48 -10.91 -11.44
CA GLU A 126 18.92 -12.26 -11.09
C GLU A 126 18.60 -12.55 -9.62
N LYS A 127 18.99 -11.64 -8.72
CA LYS A 127 18.67 -11.75 -7.29
C LYS A 127 17.17 -11.75 -7.04
N LEU A 128 16.42 -10.91 -7.76
CA LEU A 128 14.96 -10.87 -7.64
C LEU A 128 14.32 -12.22 -8.02
N GLN A 129 14.78 -12.86 -9.09
CA GLN A 129 14.30 -14.19 -9.49
C GLN A 129 14.65 -15.26 -8.46
N VAL A 130 15.85 -15.24 -7.90
CA VAL A 130 16.25 -16.17 -6.82
C VAL A 130 15.34 -16.02 -5.61
N LEU A 131 15.10 -14.78 -5.17
CA LEU A 131 14.24 -14.49 -4.03
C LEU A 131 12.78 -14.93 -4.29
N ILE A 132 12.23 -14.65 -5.47
CA ILE A 132 10.89 -15.10 -5.87
C ILE A 132 10.81 -16.63 -5.88
N GLY A 133 11.82 -17.31 -6.42
CA GLY A 133 11.87 -18.78 -6.46
C GLY A 133 11.88 -19.40 -5.06
N GLN A 134 12.54 -18.77 -4.10
CA GLN A 134 12.57 -19.21 -2.70
C GLN A 134 11.23 -19.07 -1.99
N CYS A 135 10.36 -18.17 -2.43
CA CYS A 135 9.00 -18.02 -1.87
C CYS A 135 8.11 -19.23 -2.11
N LYS A 136 8.41 -20.06 -3.13
CA LYS A 136 7.51 -21.10 -3.70
C LYS A 136 6.08 -20.56 -3.87
N PRO A 137 5.78 -19.83 -4.96
CA PRO A 137 4.58 -19.02 -5.00
C PRO A 137 3.33 -19.88 -5.26
N ASP A 138 2.80 -20.49 -4.21
CA ASP A 138 1.50 -21.14 -4.21
C ASP A 138 0.34 -20.11 -4.18
N TRP A 139 0.67 -18.81 -4.27
CA TRP A 139 -0.33 -17.77 -4.45
C TRP A 139 -1.03 -17.94 -5.80
N PRO A 140 -2.38 -17.91 -5.83
CA PRO A 140 -3.15 -17.99 -7.07
C PRO A 140 -2.85 -16.88 -8.08
N ASN A 141 -2.28 -15.75 -7.64
CA ASN A 141 -1.87 -14.66 -8.52
C ASN A 141 -0.76 -13.78 -7.89
N SER A 142 -0.03 -13.07 -8.76
CA SER A 142 1.09 -12.18 -8.40
C SER A 142 0.68 -10.98 -7.54
N TYR A 143 -0.58 -10.54 -7.61
CA TYR A 143 -1.07 -9.42 -6.80
C TYR A 143 -1.14 -9.79 -5.31
N ASN A 144 -1.67 -10.97 -4.99
CA ASN A 144 -1.72 -11.47 -3.61
C ASN A 144 -0.32 -11.56 -3.00
N PHE A 145 0.64 -12.11 -3.76
CA PHE A 145 2.04 -12.14 -3.33
C PHE A 145 2.61 -10.73 -3.11
N SER A 146 2.34 -9.76 -4.02
CA SER A 146 2.79 -8.38 -3.85
C SER A 146 2.27 -7.73 -2.56
N LYS A 147 1.02 -8.04 -2.16
CA LYS A 147 0.43 -7.56 -0.90
C LYS A 147 1.03 -8.24 0.33
N CYS A 148 1.29 -9.55 0.27
CA CYS A 148 2.02 -10.26 1.33
C CYS A 148 3.42 -9.66 1.55
N LEU A 149 4.16 -9.43 0.46
CA LEU A 149 5.48 -8.83 0.53
C LEU A 149 5.44 -7.40 1.08
N ALA A 150 4.42 -6.61 0.71
CA ALA A 150 4.23 -5.27 1.24
C ALA A 150 4.00 -5.25 2.78
N GLU A 151 3.20 -6.19 3.32
CA GLU A 151 3.05 -6.34 4.77
C GLU A 151 4.37 -6.70 5.47
N ASN A 152 5.19 -7.54 4.82
CA ASN A 152 6.53 -7.88 5.32
C ASN A 152 7.49 -6.67 5.26
N VAL A 153 7.41 -5.83 4.23
CA VAL A 153 8.15 -4.57 4.15
C VAL A 153 7.78 -3.64 5.31
N ILE A 154 6.50 -3.47 5.61
CA ILE A 154 6.05 -2.68 6.76
C ILE A 154 6.70 -3.21 8.05
N THR A 155 6.60 -4.52 8.28
CA THR A 155 7.13 -5.15 9.50
C THR A 155 8.65 -5.05 9.60
N ASP A 156 9.37 -5.08 8.48
CA ASP A 156 10.84 -5.01 8.46
C ASP A 156 11.41 -3.60 8.49
N THR A 157 10.66 -2.65 7.97
CA THR A 157 11.20 -1.32 7.70
C THR A 157 10.56 -0.25 8.53
N ALA A 158 9.28 -0.35 8.91
CA ALA A 158 8.51 0.69 9.59
C ALA A 158 8.34 0.47 11.10
N LEU A 159 9.32 -0.17 11.75
CA LEU A 159 9.28 -0.45 13.21
C LEU A 159 9.25 0.81 14.08
N ASP A 160 9.71 1.92 13.53
CA ASP A 160 9.73 3.26 14.13
C ASP A 160 8.43 4.06 13.91
N LEU A 161 7.49 3.53 13.14
CA LEU A 161 6.23 4.18 12.80
C LEU A 161 5.04 3.43 13.38
N GLN A 162 3.99 4.19 13.74
CA GLN A 162 2.70 3.60 14.01
C GLN A 162 2.01 3.23 12.69
N VAL A 163 1.74 1.93 12.51
CA VAL A 163 1.14 1.40 11.28
C VAL A 163 -0.06 0.50 11.59
N ALA A 164 -1.15 0.72 10.88
CA ALA A 164 -2.33 -0.16 10.87
C ALA A 164 -2.44 -0.85 9.50
N ILE A 165 -2.56 -2.17 9.48
CA ILE A 165 -2.78 -2.95 8.25
C ILE A 165 -4.24 -3.38 8.21
N ILE A 166 -4.97 -2.96 7.17
CA ILE A 166 -6.37 -3.34 6.94
C ILE A 166 -6.42 -4.31 5.76
N ARG A 167 -7.11 -5.45 5.92
CA ARG A 167 -7.22 -6.50 4.90
C ARG A 167 -8.66 -6.65 4.39
N PRO A 168 -9.13 -5.76 3.50
CA PRO A 168 -10.46 -5.90 2.91
C PRO A 168 -10.56 -7.15 2.03
N SER A 169 -11.77 -7.72 1.97
CA SER A 169 -12.16 -8.76 1.00
C SER A 169 -12.60 -8.14 -0.34
N ILE A 170 -13.53 -8.78 -1.05
CA ILE A 170 -14.16 -8.21 -2.25
C ILE A 170 -14.94 -6.94 -1.88
N ILE A 171 -14.59 -5.83 -2.53
CA ILE A 171 -15.35 -4.57 -2.46
C ILE A 171 -16.35 -4.58 -3.61
N VAL A 172 -17.64 -4.49 -3.30
CA VAL A 172 -18.73 -4.43 -4.29
C VAL A 172 -19.35 -3.04 -4.30
N SER A 173 -20.00 -2.69 -5.42
CA SER A 173 -20.74 -1.43 -5.53
C SER A 173 -22.00 -1.44 -4.67
N THR A 174 -22.40 -0.26 -4.21
CA THR A 174 -23.68 -0.08 -3.51
C THR A 174 -24.81 0.07 -4.53
N TRP A 175 -25.87 -0.74 -4.42
CA TRP A 175 -27.04 -0.69 -5.31
C TRP A 175 -27.90 0.57 -5.17
N LYS A 176 -27.97 1.15 -3.95
CA LYS A 176 -28.57 2.46 -3.64
C LYS A 176 -27.58 3.30 -2.82
N HIS A 177 -27.91 4.57 -2.53
CA HIS A 177 -27.06 5.54 -1.81
C HIS A 177 -26.21 4.92 -0.69
N PRO A 178 -24.98 5.44 -0.43
CA PRO A 178 -24.13 4.91 0.63
C PRO A 178 -24.91 4.82 1.94
N ILE A 179 -24.85 3.65 2.57
CA ILE A 179 -25.45 3.44 3.89
C ILE A 179 -24.73 4.43 4.82
N PRO A 180 -25.46 5.27 5.58
CA PRO A 180 -24.83 6.17 6.54
C PRO A 180 -23.91 5.35 7.45
N ALA A 181 -22.65 5.76 7.58
CA ALA A 181 -21.79 5.20 8.61
C ALA A 181 -22.51 5.38 9.95
N SER A 182 -22.80 4.27 10.65
CA SER A 182 -23.50 4.32 11.92
C SER A 182 -22.71 5.22 12.87
N ARG A 183 -23.34 6.31 13.31
CA ARG A 183 -22.84 7.07 14.45
C ARG A 183 -23.02 6.17 15.67
N SER A 184 -21.95 5.52 16.10
CA SER A 184 -21.81 4.93 17.44
C SER A 184 -21.35 6.01 18.41
#